data_AF-A0A9P8VDB7-F1
#
_entry.id   AF-A0A9P8VDB7-F1
#
_cell.length_a   1.000
_cell.length_b   1.000
_cell.length_c   1.000
_cell.angle_alpha   90.00
_cell.angle_beta   90.00
_cell.angle_gamma   90.00
#
_symmetry.space_group_name_H-M   'P 1'
#
loop_
_entity.id
_entity.type
_entity.pdbx_description
1 polymer ?
#
loop_
_entity_poly.entity_id
_entity_poly.type
_entity_poly.pdbx_seq_one_letter_code
_entity_poly.pdbx_strand_id
1 'polypeptide(L)'
;MPLARALAPRATTAPSPLLLYTATTPPSFCAQPLLRLDASAPRRAFFSLPDLPSSPQTLTATRILPYSSTHLYTLVSDVDAYSKFVPYCSQSRVTRWADPDPSRPDAPRSPIQADLRVGWGGFEETFTSRLRCVPGESVEALSGADALDASATREQVKDAGGAVFKSLVTKWQIRPVDSASNQTRVDLVIRFQFANPLYAAVSAAVSEKVAGVMIEAFEKRARSILGTPKAALK
;
A
#
# COMPACT_ATOMS: atom_id res chain seq x y z
N MET A 1 -23.74 -41.07 50.75
CA MET A 1 -25.20 -41.19 50.56
C MET A 1 -25.56 -40.51 49.24
N PRO A 2 -26.46 -41.06 48.41
CA PRO A 2 -26.14 -42.18 47.52
C PRO A 2 -26.49 -41.92 46.03
N LEU A 3 -25.93 -42.77 45.17
CA LEU A 3 -26.50 -43.39 43.94
C LEU A 3 -27.52 -42.61 43.08
N ALA A 4 -27.25 -42.55 41.77
CA ALA A 4 -28.10 -43.26 40.80
C ALA A 4 -27.40 -43.49 39.45
N ARG A 5 -27.47 -44.74 39.04
CA ARG A 5 -27.01 -45.39 37.82
C ARG A 5 -28.27 -45.80 37.07
N ALA A 6 -28.40 -45.54 35.77
CA ALA A 6 -29.39 -46.20 34.90
C ALA A 6 -28.90 -46.08 33.44
N LEU A 7 -28.37 -47.15 32.85
CA LEU A 7 -29.08 -48.22 32.14
C LEU A 7 -29.68 -47.78 30.80
N ALA A 8 -29.03 -48.25 29.72
CA ALA A 8 -29.59 -48.34 28.38
C ALA A 8 -30.77 -49.32 28.33
N PRO A 9 -31.54 -49.29 27.22
CA PRO A 9 -31.73 -50.54 26.49
C PRO A 9 -31.52 -50.42 24.98
N ARG A 10 -31.24 -51.60 24.42
CA ARG A 10 -30.90 -51.97 23.05
C ARG A 10 -32.16 -52.41 22.29
N ALA A 11 -31.97 -52.70 20.99
CA ALA A 11 -32.78 -53.53 20.08
C ALA A 11 -33.84 -52.73 19.28
N THR A 12 -34.17 -52.98 18.01
CA THR A 12 -34.19 -54.19 17.15
C THR A 12 -34.35 -53.70 15.68
N THR A 13 -33.56 -54.10 14.68
CA THR A 13 -33.87 -55.09 13.59
C THR A 13 -35.27 -54.90 12.95
N ALA A 14 -35.54 -54.83 11.64
CA ALA A 14 -35.12 -55.64 10.48
C ALA A 14 -35.74 -55.04 9.15
N PRO A 15 -35.95 -55.72 8.00
CA PRO A 15 -35.24 -55.41 6.73
C PRO A 15 -36.09 -55.26 5.43
N SER A 16 -35.41 -54.95 4.31
CA SER A 16 -35.73 -55.36 2.90
C SER A 16 -36.97 -54.74 2.19
N PRO A 17 -37.11 -54.80 0.84
CA PRO A 17 -36.37 -55.59 -0.15
C PRO A 17 -35.85 -54.85 -1.41
N LEU A 18 -35.03 -55.62 -2.12
CA LEU A 18 -34.48 -55.46 -3.46
C LEU A 18 -35.57 -55.30 -4.53
N LEU A 19 -35.32 -54.45 -5.53
CA LEU A 19 -35.88 -54.62 -6.86
C LEU A 19 -34.73 -54.65 -7.88
N LEU A 20 -34.48 -55.86 -8.37
CA LEU A 20 -33.77 -56.14 -9.61
C LEU A 20 -34.56 -55.51 -10.76
N TYR A 21 -33.91 -54.65 -11.53
CA TYR A 21 -34.41 -54.29 -12.86
C TYR A 21 -33.39 -54.75 -13.90
N THR A 22 -33.91 -55.57 -14.79
CA THR A 22 -33.21 -56.31 -15.84
C THR A 22 -32.66 -55.39 -16.91
N ALA A 23 -31.46 -55.72 -17.38
CA ALA A 23 -30.83 -55.16 -18.56
C ALA A 23 -31.70 -55.36 -19.80
N THR A 24 -31.82 -54.32 -20.61
CA THR A 24 -32.30 -54.43 -22.00
C THR A 24 -31.48 -53.48 -22.85
N THR A 25 -30.61 -54.07 -23.67
CA THR A 25 -29.87 -53.43 -24.76
C THR A 25 -30.81 -53.15 -25.93
N PRO A 26 -30.78 -51.94 -26.51
CA PRO A 26 -31.25 -51.73 -27.87
C PRO A 26 -30.08 -51.59 -28.87
N PRO A 27 -30.33 -51.89 -30.16
CA PRO A 27 -29.32 -52.19 -31.17
C PRO A 27 -28.65 -50.95 -31.75
N SER A 28 -27.40 -51.15 -32.17
CA SER A 28 -26.60 -50.27 -33.01
C SER A 28 -27.32 -49.94 -34.32
N PHE A 29 -27.53 -48.65 -34.58
CA PHE A 29 -27.93 -48.14 -35.89
C PHE A 29 -26.95 -47.08 -36.40
N CYS A 30 -26.41 -47.43 -37.56
CA CYS A 30 -25.76 -46.65 -38.62
C CYS A 30 -25.68 -45.13 -38.44
N ALA A 31 -24.45 -44.61 -38.48
CA ALA A 31 -24.15 -43.20 -38.65
C ALA A 31 -24.41 -42.75 -40.09
N GLN A 32 -25.13 -41.64 -40.26
CA GLN A 32 -25.04 -40.78 -41.44
C GLN A 32 -24.85 -39.32 -40.99
N PRO A 33 -23.94 -38.55 -41.62
CA PRO A 33 -23.69 -37.17 -41.23
C PRO A 33 -24.75 -36.26 -41.85
N LEU A 34 -25.63 -35.72 -41.01
CA LEU A 34 -26.43 -34.56 -41.40
C LEU A 34 -25.65 -33.29 -41.04
N LEU A 35 -25.26 -32.55 -42.08
CA LEU A 35 -24.73 -31.20 -42.01
C LEU A 35 -25.64 -30.33 -41.14
N ARG A 36 -25.21 -30.06 -39.89
CA ARG A 36 -25.80 -29.03 -39.06
C ARG A 36 -24.97 -27.77 -39.21
N LEU A 37 -25.64 -26.72 -39.66
CA LEU A 37 -25.15 -25.35 -39.69
C LEU A 37 -24.45 -25.03 -38.37
N ASP A 38 -23.23 -24.52 -38.53
CA ASP A 38 -22.40 -23.97 -37.48
C ASP A 38 -23.13 -22.78 -36.85
N ALA A 39 -23.87 -23.05 -35.77
CA ALA A 39 -24.44 -22.00 -34.93
C ALA A 39 -23.32 -21.44 -34.06
N SER A 40 -22.47 -20.60 -34.68
CA SER A 40 -21.54 -19.73 -33.98
C SER A 40 -22.36 -18.78 -33.11
N ALA A 41 -22.56 -19.17 -31.85
CA ALA A 41 -23.12 -18.29 -30.85
C ALA A 41 -22.10 -17.15 -30.63
N PRO A 42 -22.46 -15.88 -30.90
CA PRO A 42 -21.58 -14.77 -30.54
C PRO A 42 -21.51 -14.73 -29.02
N ARG A 43 -20.42 -15.24 -28.46
CA ARG A 43 -20.04 -14.97 -27.06
C ARG A 43 -19.92 -13.46 -26.96
N ARG A 44 -20.93 -12.79 -26.38
CA ARG A 44 -20.80 -11.38 -25.98
C ARG A 44 -19.60 -11.32 -25.04
N ALA A 45 -18.51 -10.73 -25.51
CA ALA A 45 -17.39 -10.36 -24.68
C ALA A 45 -17.90 -9.35 -23.66
N PHE A 46 -18.27 -9.82 -22.47
CA PHE A 46 -18.43 -8.96 -21.31
C PHE A 46 -17.08 -8.29 -21.08
N PHE A 47 -17.01 -6.98 -21.37
CA PHE A 47 -15.92 -6.07 -21.06
C PHE A 47 -14.54 -6.75 -21.05
N SER A 48 -13.89 -6.80 -22.22
CA SER A 48 -12.43 -6.93 -22.26
C SER A 48 -11.86 -5.68 -21.59
N LEU A 49 -11.74 -5.73 -20.26
CA LEU A 49 -11.00 -4.73 -19.51
C LEU A 49 -9.59 -4.76 -20.09
N PRO A 50 -9.05 -3.62 -20.57
CA PRO A 50 -7.64 -3.56 -20.95
C PRO A 50 -6.83 -4.02 -19.75
N ASP A 51 -5.74 -4.76 -20.00
CA ASP A 51 -4.84 -5.30 -18.98
C ASP A 51 -4.50 -4.18 -17.96
N LEU A 52 -5.23 -4.13 -16.85
CA LEU A 52 -5.11 -3.05 -15.88
C LEU A 52 -3.79 -3.31 -15.15
N PRO A 53 -2.80 -2.40 -15.24
CA PRO A 53 -1.51 -2.65 -14.66
C PRO A 53 -1.62 -2.65 -13.14
N SER A 54 -1.69 -3.84 -12.54
CA SER A 54 -1.44 -4.03 -11.11
C SER A 54 0.06 -4.15 -10.82
N SER A 55 0.93 -3.74 -11.75
CA SER A 55 2.37 -3.83 -11.63
C SER A 55 2.90 -2.80 -10.63
N PRO A 56 4.03 -3.09 -9.96
CA PRO A 56 4.72 -2.10 -9.15
C PRO A 56 5.10 -0.87 -9.99
N GLN A 57 4.81 0.32 -9.46
CA GLN A 57 5.15 1.61 -10.07
C GLN A 57 6.22 2.32 -9.24
N THR A 58 7.05 3.13 -9.90
CA THR A 58 8.08 3.94 -9.25
C THR A 58 7.99 5.38 -9.74
N LEU A 59 7.90 6.32 -8.80
CA LEU A 59 7.94 7.76 -9.05
C LEU A 59 9.20 8.33 -8.40
N THR A 60 9.85 9.27 -9.08
CA THR A 60 11.05 9.92 -8.58
C THR A 60 10.97 11.43 -8.77
N ALA A 61 11.56 12.17 -7.84
CA ALA A 61 11.76 13.61 -7.97
C ALA A 61 13.04 14.02 -7.23
N THR A 62 13.75 14.98 -7.80
CA THR A 62 14.99 15.53 -7.23
C THR A 62 14.92 17.04 -7.22
N ARG A 63 15.36 17.66 -6.12
CA ARG A 63 15.61 19.12 -6.05
C ARG A 63 16.90 19.41 -5.31
N ILE A 64 17.56 20.51 -5.67
CA ILE A 64 18.62 21.11 -4.87
C ILE A 64 18.01 22.32 -4.19
N LEU A 65 18.05 22.34 -2.86
CA LEU A 65 17.44 23.37 -2.05
C LEU A 65 18.52 24.15 -1.28
N PRO A 66 18.39 25.48 -1.18
CA PRO A 66 19.36 26.35 -0.49
C PRO A 66 19.17 26.35 1.03
N TYR A 67 19.06 25.16 1.63
CA TYR A 67 18.96 24.96 3.08
C TYR A 67 19.89 23.81 3.52
N SER A 68 20.28 23.80 4.79
CA SER A 68 21.10 22.73 5.37
C SER A 68 20.34 21.39 5.39
N SER A 69 21.08 20.29 5.37
CA SER A 69 20.51 18.93 5.43
C SER A 69 19.72 18.70 6.70
N THR A 70 20.18 19.24 7.83
CA THR A 70 19.47 19.18 9.12
C THR A 70 18.09 19.83 9.03
N HIS A 71 17.99 21.04 8.46
CA HIS A 71 16.69 21.73 8.37
C HIS A 71 15.71 21.00 7.45
N LEU A 72 16.19 20.50 6.31
CA LEU A 72 15.35 19.74 5.39
C LEU A 72 14.94 18.39 5.96
N TYR A 73 15.85 17.73 6.69
CA TYR A 73 15.52 16.51 7.43
C TYR A 73 14.42 16.78 8.44
N THR A 74 14.54 17.83 9.26
CA THR A 74 13.49 18.17 10.24
C THR A 74 12.14 18.32 9.57
N LEU A 75 12.08 19.01 8.43
CA LEU A 75 10.84 19.21 7.67
C LEU A 75 10.26 17.91 7.10
N VAL A 76 11.10 17.01 6.59
CA VAL A 76 10.69 15.69 6.08
C VAL A 76 10.33 14.72 7.21
N SER A 77 10.95 14.85 8.38
CA SER A 77 10.64 14.01 9.55
C SER A 77 9.42 14.50 10.35
N ASP A 78 8.98 15.74 10.14
CA ASP A 78 7.80 16.34 10.79
C ASP A 78 6.50 15.88 10.09
N VAL A 79 6.23 14.58 10.21
CA VAL A 79 5.09 13.93 9.55
C VAL A 79 3.76 14.55 9.99
N ASP A 80 3.59 14.91 11.27
CA ASP A 80 2.36 15.55 11.79
C ASP A 80 1.98 16.85 11.05
N ALA A 81 2.95 17.55 10.44
CA ALA A 81 2.68 18.75 9.66
C ALA A 81 2.18 18.49 8.23
N TYR A 82 2.25 17.26 7.72
CA TYR A 82 2.01 16.98 6.30
C TYR A 82 0.61 17.38 5.82
N SER A 83 -0.43 17.19 6.64
CA SER A 83 -1.80 17.59 6.30
C SER A 83 -1.98 19.09 6.06
N LYS A 84 -1.02 19.92 6.49
CA LYS A 84 -1.06 21.38 6.32
C LYS A 84 -0.55 21.84 4.96
N PHE A 85 0.24 21.03 4.25
CA PHE A 85 0.94 21.50 3.05
C PHE A 85 1.16 20.44 1.96
N VAL A 86 1.16 19.15 2.29
CA VAL A 86 1.35 18.07 1.32
C VAL A 86 0.04 17.88 0.55
N PRO A 87 0.05 18.04 -0.79
CA PRO A 87 -1.15 17.86 -1.59
C PRO A 87 -1.73 16.46 -1.41
N TYR A 88 -3.05 16.34 -1.46
CA TYR A 88 -3.80 15.09 -1.31
C TYR A 88 -3.73 14.45 0.09
N CYS A 89 -2.91 14.96 1.01
CA CYS A 89 -2.87 14.51 2.40
C CYS A 89 -3.90 15.28 3.23
N SER A 90 -5.04 14.67 3.52
CA SER A 90 -6.10 15.28 4.32
C SER A 90 -5.87 15.15 5.83
N GLN A 91 -5.18 14.08 6.26
CA GLN A 91 -4.77 13.87 7.64
C GLN A 91 -3.36 13.27 7.69
N SER A 92 -2.62 13.65 8.72
CA SER A 92 -1.31 13.09 9.05
C SER A 92 -1.12 13.07 10.55
N ARG A 93 -0.70 11.93 11.09
CA ARG A 93 -0.51 11.76 12.53
C ARG A 93 0.59 10.77 12.86
N VAL A 94 1.59 11.18 13.64
CA VAL A 94 2.54 10.25 14.25
C VAL A 94 1.85 9.50 15.38
N THR A 95 1.85 8.17 15.30
CA THR A 95 1.22 7.30 16.29
C THR A 95 2.23 6.67 17.23
N ARG A 96 3.50 6.54 16.83
CA ARG A 96 4.58 6.05 17.70
C ARG A 96 5.89 6.78 17.42
N TRP A 97 6.65 6.99 18.50
CA TRP A 97 7.96 7.63 18.51
C TRP A 97 9.01 6.65 19.02
N ALA A 98 10.26 6.81 18.59
CA ALA A 98 11.40 6.07 19.13
C ALA A 98 11.63 6.40 20.61
N ASP A 99 12.27 5.48 21.32
CA ASP A 99 12.74 5.74 22.66
C ASP A 99 13.82 6.86 22.66
N PRO A 100 13.92 7.65 23.73
CA PRO A 100 14.99 8.63 23.86
C PRO A 100 16.36 7.98 23.74
N ASP A 101 17.26 8.61 22.98
CA ASP A 101 18.65 8.17 22.89
C ASP A 101 19.40 8.59 24.16
N PRO A 102 19.85 7.66 25.02
CA PRO A 102 20.56 8.01 26.26
C PRO A 102 21.90 8.71 26.01
N SER A 103 22.49 8.56 24.81
CA SER A 103 23.70 9.29 24.42
C SER A 103 23.42 10.73 23.98
N ARG A 104 22.16 11.05 23.65
CA ARG A 104 21.71 12.36 23.18
C ARG A 104 20.33 12.71 23.78
N PRO A 105 20.26 13.01 25.10
CA PRO A 105 19.00 13.26 25.80
C PRO A 105 18.23 14.49 25.29
N ASP A 106 18.93 15.48 24.72
CA ASP A 106 18.32 16.69 24.17
C ASP A 106 17.89 16.56 22.70
N ALA A 107 18.22 15.45 22.03
CA ALA A 107 17.86 15.26 20.63
C ALA A 107 16.35 14.98 20.48
N PRO A 108 15.70 15.54 19.45
CA PRO A 108 14.30 15.23 19.18
C PRO A 108 14.15 13.75 18.84
N ARG A 109 13.09 13.13 19.37
CA ARG A 109 12.76 11.74 19.08
C ARG A 109 12.36 11.59 17.60
N SER A 110 12.82 10.52 16.97
CA SER A 110 12.40 10.18 15.61
C SER A 110 11.02 9.51 15.62
N PRO A 111 10.14 9.80 14.66
CA PRO A 111 8.90 9.05 14.49
C PRO A 111 9.23 7.64 13.97
N ILE A 112 8.50 6.64 14.45
CA ILE A 112 8.65 5.24 14.03
C ILE A 112 7.38 4.65 13.42
N GLN A 113 6.23 5.28 13.65
CA GLN A 113 4.97 4.93 13.01
C GLN A 113 4.08 6.15 12.83
N ALA A 114 3.43 6.28 11.68
CA ALA A 114 2.48 7.35 11.41
C ALA A 114 1.35 6.88 10.49
N ASP A 115 0.18 7.48 10.67
CA ASP A 115 -0.99 7.24 9.84
C ASP A 115 -1.19 8.45 8.91
N LEU A 116 -1.35 8.16 7.62
CA LEU A 116 -1.64 9.16 6.60
C LEU A 116 -3.00 8.85 6.00
N ARG A 117 -3.82 9.89 5.85
CA ARG A 117 -5.04 9.83 5.03
C ARG A 117 -4.79 10.59 3.74
N VAL A 118 -4.86 9.88 2.62
CA VAL A 118 -4.57 10.41 1.30
C VAL A 118 -5.76 10.19 0.38
N GLY A 119 -6.12 11.21 -0.39
CA GLY A 119 -7.24 11.12 -1.33
C GLY A 119 -6.92 11.65 -2.73
N TRP A 120 -7.36 10.92 -3.75
CA TRP A 120 -7.27 11.31 -5.15
C TRP A 120 -8.51 10.81 -5.91
N GLY A 121 -8.98 11.59 -6.90
CA GLY A 121 -10.00 11.12 -7.84
C GLY A 121 -11.31 10.62 -7.21
N GLY A 122 -11.71 11.16 -6.06
CA GLY A 122 -12.94 10.77 -5.35
C GLY A 122 -12.79 9.62 -4.36
N PHE A 123 -11.58 9.09 -4.18
CA PHE A 123 -11.25 8.09 -3.16
C PHE A 123 -10.46 8.75 -2.03
N GLU A 124 -10.69 8.33 -0.79
CA GLU A 124 -9.92 8.75 0.38
C GLU A 124 -9.65 7.54 1.25
N GLU A 125 -8.38 7.31 1.56
CA GLU A 125 -7.92 6.07 2.17
C GLU A 125 -6.86 6.37 3.22
N THR A 126 -6.89 5.60 4.30
CA THR A 126 -5.93 5.71 5.41
C THR A 126 -5.01 4.49 5.41
N PHE A 127 -3.71 4.73 5.55
CA PHE A 127 -2.71 3.68 5.68
C PHE A 127 -1.69 4.02 6.77
N THR A 128 -1.13 2.98 7.38
CA THR A 128 -0.15 3.10 8.46
C THR A 128 1.24 2.81 7.94
N SER A 129 2.16 3.74 8.15
CA SER A 129 3.54 3.61 7.73
C SER A 129 4.46 3.36 8.92
N ARG A 130 5.34 2.37 8.81
CA ARG A 130 6.53 2.26 9.66
C ARG A 130 7.62 3.16 9.11
N LEU A 131 8.27 3.90 9.99
CA LEU A 131 9.26 4.92 9.64
C LEU A 131 10.65 4.48 10.08
N ARG A 132 11.62 4.66 9.20
CA ARG A 132 13.06 4.52 9.48
C ARG A 132 13.72 5.85 9.17
N CYS A 133 14.23 6.50 10.20
CA CYS A 133 14.84 7.82 10.08
C CYS A 133 16.31 7.76 10.44
N VAL A 134 17.17 8.29 9.57
CA VAL A 134 18.59 8.56 9.85
C VAL A 134 18.75 10.07 9.93
N PRO A 135 18.97 10.64 11.14
CA PRO A 135 19.00 12.09 11.35
C PRO A 135 19.93 12.83 10.38
N GLY A 136 19.38 13.82 9.67
CA GLY A 136 20.13 14.65 8.71
C GLY A 136 20.37 14.00 7.35
N GLU A 137 20.04 12.72 7.16
CA GLU A 137 20.40 11.96 5.96
C GLU A 137 19.20 11.37 5.22
N SER A 138 18.26 10.74 5.92
CA SER A 138 17.16 10.05 5.24
C SER A 138 15.93 9.77 6.10
N VAL A 139 14.79 9.65 5.42
CA VAL A 139 13.51 9.19 5.98
C VAL A 139 12.92 8.17 5.02
N GLU A 140 12.65 6.97 5.50
CA GLU A 140 12.01 5.89 4.75
C GLU A 140 10.70 5.49 5.43
N ALA A 141 9.61 5.49 4.67
CA ALA A 141 8.27 5.10 5.10
C ALA A 141 7.84 3.84 4.36
N LEU A 142 7.41 2.82 5.10
CA LEU A 142 7.03 1.50 4.60
C LEU A 142 5.58 1.22 5.02
N SER A 143 4.72 0.85 4.07
CA SER A 143 3.33 0.44 4.32
C SER A 143 3.00 -0.84 3.54
N GLY A 144 1.91 -1.50 3.92
CA GLY A 144 1.54 -2.79 3.33
C GLY A 144 2.56 -3.88 3.65
N ALA A 145 2.88 -4.72 2.67
CA ALA A 145 3.78 -5.85 2.85
C ALA A 145 5.21 -5.44 3.26
N ASP A 146 5.69 -4.27 2.80
CA ASP A 146 7.04 -3.79 3.13
C ASP A 146 7.19 -3.35 4.59
N ALA A 147 6.08 -3.07 5.29
CA ALA A 147 6.11 -2.69 6.69
C ALA A 147 6.31 -3.90 7.62
N LEU A 148 6.05 -5.11 7.14
CA LEU A 148 5.90 -6.31 7.96
C LEU A 148 7.00 -7.33 7.68
N ASP A 149 7.09 -8.34 8.54
CA ASP A 149 7.93 -9.49 8.28
C ASP A 149 7.33 -10.41 7.19
N ALA A 150 8.15 -11.31 6.65
CA ALA A 150 7.73 -12.23 5.60
C ALA A 150 6.67 -13.26 6.07
N SER A 151 6.44 -13.39 7.38
CA SER A 151 5.44 -14.29 7.97
C SER A 151 4.08 -13.65 8.18
N ALA A 152 3.93 -12.36 7.88
CA ALA A 152 2.70 -11.62 8.12
C ALA A 152 1.51 -12.16 7.32
N THR A 153 0.34 -12.19 7.94
CA THR A 153 -0.91 -12.61 7.29
C THR A 153 -1.44 -11.51 6.36
N ARG A 154 -2.36 -11.89 5.46
CA ARG A 154 -2.99 -10.96 4.51
C ARG A 154 -3.74 -9.84 5.23
N GLU A 155 -4.34 -10.14 6.38
CA GLU A 155 -5.07 -9.20 7.23
C GLU A 155 -4.12 -8.15 7.80
N GLN A 156 -2.96 -8.58 8.32
CA GLN A 156 -1.95 -7.66 8.86
C GLN A 156 -1.40 -6.73 7.76
N VAL A 157 -1.16 -7.26 6.56
CA VAL A 157 -0.75 -6.46 5.40
C VAL A 157 -1.80 -5.40 5.06
N LYS A 158 -3.08 -5.77 5.10
CA LYS A 158 -4.19 -4.84 4.85
C LYS A 158 -4.29 -3.77 5.94
N ASP A 159 -4.07 -4.12 7.20
CA ASP A 159 -4.08 -3.14 8.29
C ASP A 159 -2.93 -2.13 8.14
N ALA A 160 -1.74 -2.58 7.72
CA ALA A 160 -0.61 -1.69 7.46
C ALA A 160 -0.78 -0.85 6.18
N GLY A 161 -1.21 -1.45 5.07
CA GLY A 161 -1.32 -0.80 3.76
C GLY A 161 -2.66 -0.09 3.49
N GLY A 162 -3.61 -0.23 4.41
CA GLY A 162 -5.02 0.11 4.17
C GLY A 162 -5.65 -0.79 3.09
N ALA A 163 -6.80 -0.36 2.57
CA ALA A 163 -7.44 -1.05 1.44
C ALA A 163 -6.73 -0.82 0.10
N VAL A 164 -5.79 0.13 0.04
CA VAL A 164 -5.21 0.66 -1.20
C VAL A 164 -3.91 0.00 -1.58
N PHE A 165 -2.96 -0.12 -0.65
CA PHE A 165 -1.59 -0.47 -1.00
C PHE A 165 -1.28 -1.90 -0.58
N LYS A 166 -0.91 -2.73 -1.56
CA LYS A 166 -0.25 -4.00 -1.28
C LYS A 166 1.18 -3.77 -0.80
N SER A 167 1.85 -2.79 -1.39
CA SER A 167 3.22 -2.39 -1.11
C SER A 167 3.32 -0.88 -1.32
N LEU A 168 3.97 -0.18 -0.40
CA LEU A 168 4.28 1.24 -0.52
C LEU A 168 5.58 1.53 0.23
N VAL A 169 6.57 2.02 -0.50
CA VAL A 169 7.87 2.46 0.03
C VAL A 169 8.14 3.86 -0.46
N THR A 170 8.18 4.82 0.47
CA THR A 170 8.59 6.19 0.19
C THR A 170 9.94 6.45 0.84
N LYS A 171 10.92 6.88 0.06
CA LYS A 171 12.28 7.13 0.53
C LYS A 171 12.71 8.53 0.16
N TRP A 172 13.11 9.29 1.18
CA TRP A 172 13.78 10.56 1.07
C TRP A 172 15.27 10.37 1.34
N GLN A 173 16.10 10.94 0.47
CA GLN A 173 17.55 11.05 0.66
C GLN A 173 17.92 12.52 0.67
N ILE A 174 18.71 12.92 1.64
CA ILE A 174 19.06 14.30 1.94
C ILE A 174 20.58 14.34 2.02
N ARG A 175 21.20 15.00 1.05
CA ARG A 175 22.66 15.00 0.90
C ARG A 175 23.15 16.42 0.69
N PRO A 176 24.04 16.94 1.56
CA PRO A 176 24.74 18.19 1.27
C PRO A 176 25.39 18.11 -0.12
N VAL A 177 25.27 19.18 -0.91
CA VAL A 177 25.91 19.23 -2.24
C VAL A 177 27.43 19.31 -2.09
N ASP A 178 27.88 20.07 -1.10
CA ASP A 178 29.27 20.15 -0.66
C ASP A 178 29.30 20.54 0.83
N SER A 179 30.45 20.41 1.47
CA SER A 179 30.61 20.68 2.91
C SER A 179 30.62 22.17 3.28
N ALA A 180 30.76 23.07 2.30
CA ALA A 180 30.92 24.51 2.52
C ALA A 180 29.65 25.32 2.19
N SER A 181 28.75 24.77 1.38
CA SER A 181 27.50 25.39 0.99
C SER A 181 26.35 24.97 1.89
N ASN A 182 25.40 25.89 2.09
CA ASN A 182 24.09 25.57 2.67
C ASN A 182 23.15 25.01 1.59
N GLN A 183 23.67 24.26 0.61
CA GLN A 183 22.85 23.64 -0.43
C GLN A 183 22.77 22.13 -0.19
N THR A 184 21.54 21.61 -0.29
CA THR A 184 21.27 20.20 -0.05
C THR A 184 20.46 19.66 -1.20
N ARG A 185 20.92 18.54 -1.75
CA ARG A 185 20.16 17.72 -2.69
C ARG A 185 19.17 16.86 -1.93
N VAL A 186 17.92 16.91 -2.36
CA VAL A 186 16.83 16.06 -1.85
C VAL A 186 16.35 15.18 -3.00
N ASP A 187 16.41 13.87 -2.80
CA ASP A 187 15.87 12.86 -3.72
C ASP A 187 14.69 12.15 -3.06
N LEU A 188 13.53 12.18 -3.73
CA LEU A 188 12.30 11.47 -3.38
C LEU A 188 12.12 10.30 -4.33
N VAL A 189 11.93 9.10 -3.77
CA VAL A 189 11.56 7.89 -4.50
C VAL A 189 10.33 7.28 -3.85
N ILE A 190 9.28 7.02 -4.63
CA ILE A 190 8.05 6.38 -4.17
C ILE A 190 7.83 5.14 -5.02
N ARG A 191 7.89 3.96 -4.41
CA ARG A 191 7.58 2.68 -5.03
C ARG A 191 6.29 2.16 -4.45
N PHE A 192 5.32 1.80 -5.28
CA PHE A 192 4.04 1.31 -4.78
C PHE A 192 3.40 0.28 -5.70
N GLN A 193 2.52 -0.53 -5.12
CA GLN A 193 1.65 -1.45 -5.83
C GLN A 193 0.26 -1.38 -5.19
N PHE A 194 -0.75 -1.08 -6.00
CA PHE A 194 -2.13 -1.10 -5.52
C PHE A 194 -2.62 -2.52 -5.25
N ALA A 195 -3.42 -2.69 -4.21
CA ALA A 195 -4.08 -3.94 -3.88
C ALA A 195 -5.22 -4.29 -4.85
N ASN A 196 -5.86 -3.27 -5.44
CA ASN A 196 -6.93 -3.42 -6.42
C ASN A 196 -6.55 -2.75 -7.75
N PRO A 197 -6.60 -3.46 -8.91
CA PRO A 197 -6.36 -2.90 -10.24
C PRO A 197 -7.22 -1.67 -10.58
N LEU A 198 -8.41 -1.54 -9.97
CA LEU A 198 -9.25 -0.36 -10.16
C LEU A 198 -8.56 0.92 -9.69
N TYR A 199 -7.85 0.89 -8.56
CA TYR A 199 -7.08 2.05 -8.07
C TYR A 199 -5.97 2.44 -9.04
N ALA A 200 -5.32 1.46 -9.67
CA ALA A 200 -4.32 1.72 -10.69
C ALA A 200 -4.94 2.42 -11.91
N ALA A 201 -6.12 1.98 -12.36
CA ALA A 201 -6.83 2.57 -13.49
C ALA A 201 -7.19 4.05 -13.27
N VAL A 202 -7.77 4.36 -12.10
CA VAL A 202 -8.24 5.73 -11.79
C VAL A 202 -7.11 6.69 -11.44
N SER A 203 -5.95 6.18 -11.01
CA SER A 203 -4.79 7.00 -10.62
C SER A 203 -3.74 7.19 -11.74
N ALA A 204 -3.82 6.43 -12.84
CA ALA A 204 -2.79 6.38 -13.87
C ALA A 204 -2.43 7.76 -14.44
N ALA A 205 -3.41 8.62 -14.71
CA ALA A 205 -3.16 9.96 -15.28
C ALA A 205 -2.52 10.94 -14.28
N VAL A 206 -2.63 10.66 -12.98
CA VAL A 206 -2.15 11.55 -11.91
C VAL A 206 -0.78 11.12 -11.41
N SER A 207 -0.49 9.81 -11.40
CA SER A 207 0.73 9.23 -10.83
C SER A 207 2.01 9.87 -11.36
N GLU A 208 2.10 10.16 -12.67
CA GLU A 208 3.29 10.75 -13.29
C GLU A 208 3.70 12.12 -12.73
N LYS A 209 2.74 12.90 -12.22
CA LYS A 209 3.00 14.27 -11.72
C LYS A 209 3.14 14.33 -10.20
N VAL A 210 2.76 13.27 -9.49
CA VAL A 210 2.62 13.26 -8.03
C VAL A 210 3.94 13.54 -7.31
N ALA A 211 5.05 12.91 -7.71
CA ALA A 211 6.34 13.15 -7.07
C ALA A 211 6.85 14.59 -7.26
N GLY A 212 6.61 15.19 -8.44
CA GLY A 212 6.95 16.59 -8.72
C GLY A 212 6.14 17.57 -7.87
N VAL A 213 4.82 17.34 -7.78
CA VAL A 213 3.92 18.14 -6.94
C VAL A 213 4.28 18.03 -5.45
N MET A 214 4.65 16.83 -4.99
CA MET A 214 5.11 16.64 -3.62
C MET A 214 6.39 17.42 -3.35
N ILE A 215 7.46 17.22 -4.13
CA ILE A 215 8.74 17.88 -3.83
C ILE A 215 8.63 19.42 -3.87
N GLU A 216 7.77 19.97 -4.73
CA GLU A 216 7.47 21.40 -4.79
C GLU A 216 6.75 21.89 -3.52
N ALA A 217 5.82 21.11 -2.98
CA ALA A 217 5.15 21.45 -1.72
C ALA A 217 6.14 21.51 -0.55
N PHE A 218 7.11 20.59 -0.50
CA PHE A 218 8.20 20.61 0.48
C PHE A 218 9.12 21.83 0.30
N GLU A 219 9.45 22.20 -0.93
CA GLU A 219 10.20 23.43 -1.23
C GLU A 219 9.44 24.68 -0.72
N LYS A 220 8.15 24.79 -1.03
CA LYS A 220 7.30 25.90 -0.55
C LYS A 220 7.24 25.94 0.97
N ARG A 221 7.11 24.78 1.62
CA ARG A 221 7.10 24.67 3.08
C ARG A 221 8.45 25.09 3.70
N ALA A 222 9.56 24.69 3.09
CA ALA A 222 10.90 25.09 3.52
C ALA A 222 11.04 26.61 3.48
N ARG A 223 10.61 27.25 2.38
CA ARG A 223 10.61 28.71 2.26
C ARG A 223 9.75 29.40 3.31
N SER A 224 8.59 28.82 3.65
CA SER A 224 7.68 29.39 4.65
C SER A 224 8.23 29.34 6.07
N ILE A 225 8.97 28.29 6.45
CA ILE A 225 9.47 28.12 7.83
C ILE A 225 10.88 28.70 7.98
N LEU A 226 11.76 28.44 7.01
CA LEU A 226 13.18 28.77 7.08
C LEU A 226 13.48 30.15 6.44
N GLY A 227 12.50 30.75 5.77
CA GLY A 227 12.64 32.01 5.05
C GLY A 227 13.30 31.85 3.68
N THR A 228 13.47 32.98 2.99
CA THR A 228 14.28 33.03 1.77
C THR A 228 15.75 33.03 2.19
N PRO A 229 16.61 32.18 1.61
CA PRO A 229 18.04 32.22 1.93
C PRO A 229 18.54 33.63 1.68
N LYS A 230 19.25 34.21 2.66
CA LYS A 230 20.05 35.42 2.38
C LYS A 230 21.01 35.03 1.27
N ALA A 231 20.79 35.58 0.07
CA ALA A 231 21.78 35.48 -0.99
C ALA A 231 23.11 35.93 -0.38
N ALA A 232 24.10 35.04 -0.39
CA ALA A 232 25.46 35.43 -0.03
C ALA A 232 25.84 36.52 -1.03
N LEU A 233 25.81 37.78 -0.59
CA LEU A 233 26.39 38.90 -1.30
C LEU A 233 27.84 38.49 -1.61
N LYS A 234 28.09 38.22 -2.88
CA LYS A 234 29.43 38.14 -3.44
C LYS A 234 29.86 39.54 -3.84
#